data_AF-A0A345V3U2-F1
#
_entry.id   AF-A0A345V3U2-F1
#
_cell.length_a   1.000
_cell.length_b   1.000
_cell.length_c   1.000
_cell.angle_alpha   90.00
_cell.angle_beta   90.00
_cell.angle_gamma   90.00
#
_symmetry.space_group_name_H-M   'P 1'
#
loop_
_entity.id
_entity.type
_entity.pdbx_description
1 polymer ?
#
loop_
_entity_poly.entity_id
_entity_poly.type
_entity_poly.pdbx_seq_one_letter_code
_entity_poly.pdbx_strand_id
1 'polypeptide(L)' 'MNYVLLISRGSKIRKQRISRGLTQVQLANLAGLTRYKIIVVEKGAPSVSMIAYPRTLAALSKNGDSKKGN' A
#
# COMPACT_ATOMS: atom_id res chain seq x y z
N MET A 1 19.06 -8.55 4.44
CA MET A 1 17.79 -7.81 4.63
C MET A 1 16.74 -8.76 5.17
N ASN A 2 15.98 -8.39 6.21
CA ASN A 2 15.01 -9.28 6.85
C ASN A 2 13.71 -9.37 6.03
N TYR A 3 13.65 -10.34 5.11
CA TYR A 3 12.53 -10.56 4.18
C TYR A 3 11.19 -10.82 4.89
N VAL A 4 11.23 -11.41 6.10
CA VAL A 4 10.04 -11.68 6.92
C VAL A 4 9.31 -10.39 7.30
N LEU A 5 10.06 -9.31 7.59
CA LEU A 5 9.48 -8.01 7.92
C LEU A 5 8.70 -7.41 6.73
N LEU A 6 9.25 -7.51 5.52
CA LEU A 6 8.61 -6.99 4.31
C LEU A 6 7.34 -7.76 3.95
N ILE A 7 7.37 -9.10 4.05
CA ILE A 7 6.20 -9.97 3.82
C ILE A 7 5.08 -9.64 4.80
N SER A 8 5.41 -9.46 6.10
CA SER A 8 4.42 -9.11 7.11
C SER A 8 3.80 -7.73 6.87
N ARG A 9 4.61 -6.75 6.42
CA ARG A 9 4.15 -5.39 6.06
C ARG A 9 3.27 -5.40 4.82
N GLY A 10 3.66 -6.10 3.75
CA GLY A 10 2.86 -6.23 2.52
C GLY A 10 1.49 -6.84 2.81
N SER A 11 1.44 -7.87 3.65
CA SER A 11 0.19 -8.50 4.08
C SER A 11 -0.73 -7.54 4.86
N LYS A 12 -0.17 -6.69 5.74
CA LYS A 12 -0.94 -5.66 6.46
C LYS A 12 -1.50 -4.60 5.52
N ILE A 13 -0.71 -4.14 4.54
CA ILE A 13 -1.14 -3.18 3.52
C ILE A 13 -2.31 -3.76 2.71
N ARG A 14 -2.21 -5.04 2.30
CA ARG A 14 -3.28 -5.73 1.58
C ARG A 14 -4.57 -5.80 2.40
N LYS A 15 -4.48 -6.17 3.68
CA LYS A 15 -5.65 -6.22 4.58
C LYS A 15 -6.32 -4.85 4.70
N GLN A 16 -5.55 -3.78 4.91
CA GLN A 16 -6.07 -2.41 4.98
C GLN A 16 -6.68 -1.93 3.66
N ARG A 17 -6.11 -2.31 2.52
CA ARG A 17 -6.69 -1.98 1.22
C ARG A 17 -8.06 -2.64 1.07
N ILE A 18 -8.16 -3.94 1.36
CA ILE A 18 -9.40 -4.71 1.25
C ILE A 18 -10.45 -4.17 2.22
N SER A 19 -10.09 -3.87 3.48
CA SER A 19 -11.02 -3.33 4.47
C SER A 19 -11.60 -1.97 4.08
N ARG A 20 -10.97 -1.26 3.14
CA ARG A 20 -11.42 0.02 2.59
C ARG A 20 -12.13 -0.11 1.24
N GLY A 21 -12.36 -1.34 0.76
CA GLY A 21 -13.02 -1.60 -0.52
C GLY A 21 -12.19 -1.17 -1.75
N LEU A 22 -10.90 -0.89 -1.58
CA LEU A 22 -10.05 -0.40 -2.66
C LEU A 22 -9.54 -1.57 -3.52
N THR A 23 -9.59 -1.42 -4.84
CA THR A 23 -8.87 -2.28 -5.77
C THR A 23 -7.38 -1.93 -5.79
N GLN A 24 -6.54 -2.86 -6.27
CA GLN A 24 -5.09 -2.59 -6.40
C GLN A 24 -4.81 -1.42 -7.36
N VAL A 25 -5.63 -1.23 -8.40
CA VAL A 25 -5.51 -0.12 -9.34
C VAL A 25 -5.86 1.21 -8.67
N GLN A 26 -6.95 1.26 -7.89
CA GLN A 26 -7.32 2.47 -7.15
C GLN A 26 -6.23 2.87 -6.14
N LEU A 27 -5.68 1.90 -5.41
CA LEU A 27 -4.57 2.18 -4.50
C LEU A 27 -3.31 2.66 -5.25
N ALA A 28 -3.04 2.09 -6.43
CA ALA A 28 -1.92 2.51 -7.27
C ALA A 28 -2.07 3.97 -7.72
N ASN A 29 -3.27 4.34 -8.20
CA ASN A 29 -3.57 5.72 -8.61
C ASN A 29 -3.41 6.70 -7.44
N LEU A 30 -3.92 6.37 -6.25
CA LEU A 30 -3.77 7.19 -5.05
C LEU A 30 -2.30 7.34 -4.60
N ALA A 31 -1.49 6.31 -4.81
CA ALA A 31 -0.08 6.31 -4.46
C ALA A 31 0.83 6.92 -5.55
N GLY A 32 0.29 7.27 -6.73
CA GLY A 32 1.10 7.66 -7.88
C GLY A 32 2.04 6.54 -8.36
N LEU A 33 1.59 5.29 -8.26
CA LEU A 33 2.34 4.09 -8.61
C LEU A 33 1.63 3.30 -9.70
N THR A 34 2.34 2.38 -10.34
CA THR A 34 1.71 1.41 -11.24
C THR A 34 1.04 0.30 -10.43
N ARG A 35 0.00 -0.33 -10.99
CA ARG A 35 -0.65 -1.50 -10.39
C ARG A 35 0.36 -2.61 -10.06
N TYR A 36 1.34 -2.84 -10.95
CA TYR A 36 2.40 -3.81 -10.74
C TYR A 36 3.19 -3.53 -9.46
N LYS A 37 3.57 -2.27 -9.21
CA LYS A 37 4.28 -1.88 -7.97
C LYS A 37 3.45 -2.18 -6.72
N ILE A 38 2.13 -1.96 -6.74
CA ILE A 38 1.24 -2.33 -5.63
C ILE A 38 1.21 -3.85 -5.40
N ILE A 39 1.12 -4.65 -6.46
CA ILE A 39 1.15 -6.12 -6.35
C ILE A 39 2.44 -6.59 -5.67
N VAL A 40 3.58 -6.03 -6.07
CA VAL A 40 4.90 -6.39 -5.51
C VAL A 40 5.05 -5.91 -4.07
N VAL A 41 4.53 -4.72 -3.72
CA VAL A 41 4.46 -4.21 -2.34
C VAL A 41 3.60 -5.11 -1.45
N GLU A 42 2.43 -5.54 -1.90
CA GLU A 42 1.54 -6.43 -1.14
C GLU A 42 2.16 -7.81 -0.89
N LYS A 43 2.99 -8.30 -1.82
CA LYS A 43 3.75 -9.54 -1.67
C LYS A 43 4.95 -9.39 -0.75
N GLY A 44 5.34 -8.16 -0.40
CA GLY A 44 6.53 -7.89 0.42
C GLY A 44 7.83 -8.21 -0.30
N ALA A 45 7.88 -8.08 -1.64
CA ALA A 45 9.07 -8.44 -2.38
C ALA A 45 10.19 -7.39 -2.19
N PRO A 46 11.46 -7.84 -2.11
CA PRO A 46 12.62 -6.95 -1.94
C PRO A 46 12.99 -6.18 -3.22
N SER A 47 12.47 -6.60 -4.38
CA SER A 47 12.72 -5.98 -5.68
C SER A 47 11.94 -4.69 -5.92
N VAL A 48 11.03 -4.32 -5.01
CA VAL A 48 10.32 -3.04 -5.09
C VAL A 48 11.19 -1.93 -4.51
N SER A 49 11.27 -0.81 -5.23
CA SER A 49 11.91 0.41 -4.70
C SER A 49 11.33 0.74 -3.32
N MET A 50 12.21 0.95 -2.34
CA MET A 50 11.84 1.25 -0.95
C MET A 50 10.83 2.39 -0.83
N ILE A 51 10.79 3.31 -1.80
CA ILE A 51 9.88 4.46 -1.86
C ILE A 51 8.42 4.05 -2.13
N ALA A 52 8.16 2.86 -2.69
CA ALA A 52 6.81 2.40 -2.95
C ALA A 52 6.03 2.09 -1.66
N TYR A 53 6.70 1.58 -0.62
CA TYR A 53 6.08 1.31 0.68
C TYR A 53 5.52 2.58 1.36
N PRO A 54 6.30 3.66 1.59
CA PRO A 54 5.78 4.87 2.21
C PRO A 54 4.72 5.56 1.36
N ARG A 55 4.82 5.54 0.02
CA ARG A 55 3.76 6.08 -0.86
C ARG A 55 2.45 5.31 -0.74
N THR A 56 2.53 3.98 -0.71
CA THR A 56 1.35 3.11 -0.54
C THR A 56 0.70 3.32 0.84
N LEU A 57 1.51 3.45 1.90
CA LEU A 57 1.01 3.74 3.25
C LEU A 57 0.39 5.14 3.34
N ALA A 58 1.01 6.16 2.73
CA ALA A 58 0.46 7.51 2.70
C ALA A 58 -0.87 7.58 1.94
N ALA A 59 -0.99 6.87 0.82
CA ALA A 59 -2.24 6.74 0.06
C ALA A 59 -3.35 6.07 0.88
N LEU A 60 -3.01 5.06 1.68
CA LEU A 60 -3.95 4.49 2.64
C LEU A 60 -4.30 5.50 3.74
N SER A 61 -3.35 6.23 4.33
CA SER A 61 -3.68 7.20 5.40
C SER A 61 -4.65 8.29 4.93
N LYS A 62 -4.39 8.91 3.77
CA LYS A 62 -5.17 10.05 3.26
C LYS A 62 -6.67 9.75 3.01
N ASN A 63 -7.02 8.50 2.72
CA ASN A 63 -8.42 8.09 2.55
C ASN A 63 -9.14 7.76 3.89
N GLY A 64 -8.45 7.84 5.03
CA GLY A 64 -9.05 7.70 6.36
C GLY A 64 -9.35 9.04 7.03
N ASP A 65 -8.67 10.12 6.62
CA ASP A 65 -8.71 11.42 7.31
C ASP A 65 -9.70 12.43 6.68
N SER A 66 -10.30 12.11 5.53
CA SER A 66 -11.30 12.95 4.86
C SER A 66 -12.72 12.86 5.45
N LYS A 67 -12.88 12.28 6.64
CA LYS A 67 -14.12 12.27 7.44
C LYS A 67 -13.96 12.95 8.82
N LYS A 68 -13.02 13.90 8.96
CA LYS A 68 -12.93 14.75 10.16
C LYS A 68 -12.67 16.21 9.78
N GLY A 69 -13.71 16.83 9.25
CA GLY A 69 -13.80 18.27 9.01
C GLY A 69 -15.26 18.67 9.12
N ASN A 70 -15.70 18.82 10.37
CA ASN A 70 -16.88 19.58 10.75
C ASN A 70 -16.46 21.05 10.92
#